data_AF-A0A7S3NZ34-F1
#
_entry.id   AF-A0A7S3NZ34-F1
#
_cell.length_a   1.000
_cell.length_b   1.000
_cell.length_c   1.000
_cell.angle_alpha   90.00
_cell.angle_beta   90.00
_cell.angle_gamma   90.00
#
_symmetry.space_group_name_H-M   'P 1'
#
loop_
_entity.id
_entity.type
_entity.pdbx_description
1 polymer ?
#
loop_
_entity_poly.entity_id
_entity_poly.type
_entity_poly.pdbx_seq_one_letter_code
_entity_poly.pdbx_strand_id
1 'polypeptide(L)'
;PHDQNDSALESSIFVREVMESHSTFRKDVGDSIRQNLYEIRSPKALRVLLWCLGEYSESEDDITKSFDSIMENIGSLPIKHSTKKVSKKDKEDKTPEETKRAVVKTITLPDGSYGTETIYVDEHKIQDNNDDDEPKYPLRKFIESEEFFLCGVLSLCICKLIIKMKKKLNKAFKKMSVESLIFFCSYLKIHQENKKLDPDNKNRIALCIKLLSNLSKTPTTVMEKIISGEGRKILSSIIETKVEQLEKRKRNKLAQKQSDISIQPDEMIHYRQLRDEEAGEADFEFEIGAADLTSESELGFLNSNKKKSDGEVRTYQLTGLSDDIYVEGRLEIHQYDLILNLLLVNRTKNTLPSVNVTLLTLGSIKVVEKPITTNLKGYSSETVKASLKVFNTESGGIHGYVTYESVNPVSIPLDGIEIDFMDSLQPGDCTDAEFKKMWAEYEWENRISVNTTLTDIEEYIESLQKKLNANRLTPLTGKESGFLVTTFYTKSKFNEDALLNVSIEKTKEGKINGLIRIRAKTEGMA
;
A
#
# COMPACT_ATOMS: atom_id res chain seq x y z
N PRO A 1 16.28 -12.54 -10.35
CA PRO A 1 16.26 -11.18 -9.74
C PRO A 1 15.17 -10.97 -8.68
N HIS A 2 14.00 -11.62 -8.77
CA HIS A 2 12.94 -11.50 -7.77
C HIS A 2 13.31 -12.13 -6.41
N ASP A 3 13.84 -13.35 -6.37
CA ASP A 3 14.23 -14.02 -5.10
C ASP A 3 15.34 -13.29 -4.32
N GLN A 4 16.28 -12.65 -5.02
CA GLN A 4 17.36 -11.88 -4.36
C GLN A 4 16.81 -10.62 -3.66
N ASN A 5 15.74 -10.02 -4.18
CA ASN A 5 15.16 -8.82 -3.59
C ASN A 5 14.41 -9.12 -2.28
N ASP A 6 13.81 -10.31 -2.18
CA ASP A 6 13.08 -10.73 -0.98
C ASP A 6 14.03 -11.19 0.12
N SER A 7 15.10 -11.92 -0.21
CA SER A 7 16.17 -12.26 0.76
C SER A 7 16.87 -11.02 1.35
N ALA A 8 17.13 -10.00 0.52
CA ALA A 8 17.72 -8.73 0.99
C ALA A 8 16.78 -7.96 1.93
N LEU A 9 15.46 -8.03 1.70
CA LEU A 9 14.46 -7.42 2.56
C LEU A 9 14.39 -8.13 3.92
N GLU A 10 14.32 -9.46 3.93
CA GLU A 10 14.30 -10.26 5.17
C GLU A 10 15.54 -10.01 6.02
N SER A 11 16.72 -9.98 5.38
CA SER A 11 17.98 -9.65 6.04
C SER A 11 17.95 -8.25 6.67
N SER A 12 17.37 -7.27 5.97
CA SER A 12 17.25 -5.89 6.48
C SER A 12 16.26 -5.77 7.64
N ILE A 13 15.16 -6.53 7.61
CA ILE A 13 14.19 -6.61 8.71
C ILE A 13 14.86 -7.25 9.94
N PHE A 14 15.62 -8.33 9.74
CA PHE A 14 16.39 -8.95 10.82
C PHE A 14 17.40 -7.97 11.43
N VAL A 15 18.13 -7.20 10.61
CA VAL A 15 19.03 -6.15 11.10
C VAL A 15 18.28 -5.12 11.97
N ARG A 16 17.09 -4.68 11.56
CA ARG A 16 16.26 -3.76 12.35
C ARG A 16 15.84 -4.38 13.70
N GLU A 17 15.43 -5.64 13.71
CA GLU A 17 15.07 -6.37 14.94
C GLU A 17 16.27 -6.51 15.88
N VAL A 18 17.47 -6.77 15.34
CA VAL A 18 18.71 -6.86 16.12
C VAL A 18 19.07 -5.50 16.73
N MET A 19 18.95 -4.41 15.97
CA MET A 19 19.25 -3.06 16.48
C MET A 19 18.30 -2.65 17.61
N GLU A 20 17.02 -3.05 17.56
CA GLU A 20 16.08 -2.79 18.65
C GLU A 20 16.41 -3.64 19.89
N SER A 21 16.58 -4.95 19.68
CA SER A 21 16.75 -5.94 20.76
C SER A 21 18.10 -5.81 21.48
N HIS A 22 19.17 -5.46 20.77
CA HIS A 22 20.52 -5.41 21.32
C HIS A 22 21.12 -4.01 21.15
N SER A 23 21.07 -3.21 22.21
CA SER A 23 21.58 -1.83 22.20
C SER A 23 23.09 -1.73 22.02
N THR A 24 23.85 -2.76 22.37
CA THR A 24 25.32 -2.82 22.27
C THR A 24 25.81 -2.80 20.83
N PHE A 25 25.13 -3.49 19.92
CA PHE A 25 25.54 -3.65 18.52
C PHE A 25 25.10 -2.50 17.61
N ARG A 26 24.33 -1.53 18.12
CA ARG A 26 23.76 -0.43 17.30
C ARG A 26 24.83 0.38 16.57
N LYS A 27 25.99 0.61 17.22
CA LYS A 27 27.10 1.36 16.62
C LYS A 27 27.74 0.59 15.47
N ASP A 28 28.14 -0.65 15.73
CA ASP A 28 28.80 -1.51 14.74
C ASP A 28 27.89 -1.79 13.53
N VAL A 29 26.62 -2.07 13.78
CA VAL A 29 25.62 -2.26 12.72
C VAL A 29 25.39 -0.96 11.95
N GLY A 30 25.32 0.19 12.64
CA GLY A 30 25.22 1.50 12.00
C GLY A 30 26.41 1.82 11.09
N ASP A 31 27.63 1.51 11.53
CA ASP A 31 28.85 1.68 10.72
C ASP A 31 28.85 0.77 9.50
N SER A 32 28.43 -0.49 9.66
CA SER A 32 28.28 -1.44 8.56
C SER A 32 27.25 -0.96 7.52
N ILE A 33 26.10 -0.43 7.96
CA ILE A 33 25.09 0.13 7.05
C ILE A 33 25.64 1.33 6.27
N ARG A 34 26.41 2.22 6.93
CA ARG A 34 27.02 3.38 6.28
C ARG A 34 28.03 2.99 5.19
N GLN A 35 28.88 2.00 5.47
CA GLN A 35 29.89 1.52 4.52
C GLN A 35 29.27 0.83 3.30
N ASN A 36 28.23 0.03 3.52
CA ASN A 36 27.63 -0.80 2.47
C ASN A 36 26.46 -0.12 1.71
N LEU A 37 26.18 1.16 1.99
CA LEU A 37 25.05 1.87 1.38
C LEU A 37 25.13 1.94 -0.16
N TYR A 38 26.34 1.92 -0.72
CA TYR A 38 26.60 1.94 -2.16
C TYR A 38 26.32 0.60 -2.86
N GLU A 39 26.32 -0.50 -2.11
CA GLU A 39 26.17 -1.85 -2.67
C GLU A 39 24.71 -2.31 -2.72
N ILE A 40 23.84 -1.69 -1.91
CA ILE A 40 22.44 -2.12 -1.78
C ILE A 40 21.62 -1.67 -2.98
N ARG A 41 21.16 -2.63 -3.79
CA ARG A 41 20.34 -2.39 -4.98
C ARG A 41 18.84 -2.66 -4.80
N SER A 42 18.39 -3.09 -3.61
CA SER A 42 16.96 -3.29 -3.35
C SER A 42 16.35 -2.04 -2.70
N PRO A 43 15.34 -1.38 -3.32
CA PRO A 43 14.69 -0.20 -2.76
C PRO A 43 13.92 -0.53 -1.49
N LYS A 44 13.35 -1.74 -1.37
CA LYS A 44 12.65 -2.19 -0.16
C LYS A 44 13.62 -2.33 1.03
N ALA A 45 14.80 -2.93 0.81
CA ALA A 45 15.85 -3.03 1.82
C ALA A 45 16.36 -1.66 2.27
N LEU A 46 16.62 -0.75 1.31
CA LEU A 46 17.06 0.62 1.60
C LEU A 46 16.08 1.39 2.50
N ARG A 47 14.76 1.21 2.32
CA ARG A 47 13.75 1.85 3.19
C ARG A 47 13.93 1.45 4.66
N VAL A 48 14.14 0.16 4.92
CA VAL A 48 14.30 -0.36 6.29
C VAL A 48 15.60 0.15 6.90
N LEU A 49 16.70 0.10 6.15
CA LEU A 49 18.02 0.51 6.64
C LEU A 49 18.13 2.02 6.85
N LEU A 50 17.55 2.84 5.96
CA LEU A 50 17.48 4.30 6.13
C LEU A 50 16.63 4.67 7.37
N TRP A 51 15.55 3.95 7.63
CA TRP A 51 14.77 4.13 8.86
C TRP A 51 15.61 3.83 10.10
N CYS A 52 16.39 2.74 10.09
CA CYS A 52 17.30 2.39 11.19
C CYS A 52 18.34 3.48 11.45
N LEU A 53 18.98 4.02 10.40
CA LEU A 53 19.94 5.13 10.54
C LEU A 53 19.27 6.37 11.15
N GLY A 54 18.07 6.72 10.70
CA GLY A 54 17.33 7.87 11.22
C GLY A 54 16.92 7.71 12.69
N GLU A 55 16.59 6.49 13.12
CA GLU A 55 16.08 6.21 14.46
C GLU A 55 17.19 5.95 15.49
N TYR A 56 18.23 5.19 15.14
CA TYR A 56 19.30 4.76 16.07
C TYR A 56 20.57 5.61 16.03
N SER A 57 20.70 6.60 15.14
CA SER A 57 21.77 7.60 15.25
C SER A 57 21.48 8.54 16.41
N GLU A 58 22.26 8.42 17.49
CA GLU A 58 22.11 9.21 18.73
C GLU A 58 23.31 10.15 18.97
N SER A 59 24.52 9.75 18.58
CA SER A 59 25.73 10.57 18.71
C SER A 59 25.81 11.65 17.63
N GLU A 60 26.41 12.80 17.95
CA GLU A 60 26.63 13.91 17.01
C GLU A 60 27.52 13.50 15.83
N ASP A 61 28.55 12.67 16.10
CA ASP A 61 29.44 12.11 15.09
C ASP A 61 28.69 11.11 14.19
N ASP A 62 27.87 10.23 14.77
CA ASP A 62 27.07 9.25 14.03
C ASP A 62 26.04 9.93 13.11
N ILE A 63 25.41 11.01 13.59
CA ILE A 63 24.43 11.77 12.79
C ILE A 63 25.13 12.45 11.61
N THR A 64 26.30 13.06 11.82
CA THR A 64 27.05 13.75 10.76
C THR A 64 27.53 12.74 9.71
N LYS A 65 28.16 11.64 10.15
CA LYS A 65 28.61 10.56 9.27
C LYS A 65 27.47 9.92 8.48
N SER A 66 26.33 9.67 9.12
CA SER A 66 25.16 9.07 8.45
C SER A 66 24.57 10.04 7.42
N PHE A 67 24.52 11.33 7.75
CA PHE A 67 24.07 12.35 6.81
C PHE A 67 25.01 12.47 5.61
N ASP A 68 26.32 12.59 5.84
CA ASP A 68 27.31 12.70 4.78
C ASP A 68 27.28 11.45 3.88
N SER A 69 27.19 10.24 4.45
CA SER A 69 27.08 8.99 3.68
C SER A 69 25.82 8.96 2.79
N ILE A 70 24.68 9.45 3.28
CA ILE A 70 23.43 9.54 2.51
C ILE A 70 23.59 10.58 1.39
N MET A 71 24.14 11.75 1.70
CA MET A 71 24.31 12.84 0.72
C MET A 71 25.31 12.48 -0.38
N GLU A 72 26.41 11.81 -0.04
CA GLU A 72 27.37 11.31 -1.02
C GLU A 72 26.73 10.28 -1.96
N ASN A 73 25.85 9.41 -1.45
CA ASN A 73 25.14 8.41 -2.25
C ASN A 73 24.03 9.01 -3.14
N ILE A 74 23.52 10.20 -2.80
CA ILE A 74 22.64 11.01 -3.68
C ILE A 74 23.45 11.74 -4.75
N GLY A 75 24.66 12.20 -4.41
CA GLY A 75 25.56 12.94 -5.30
C GLY A 75 25.31 14.46 -5.31
N SER A 76 25.77 15.14 -6.36
CA SER A 76 25.74 16.60 -6.44
C SER A 76 24.31 17.18 -6.49
N LEU A 77 23.99 18.08 -5.56
CA LEU A 77 22.76 18.88 -5.57
C LEU A 77 22.94 20.19 -6.36
N PRO A 78 21.87 20.77 -6.96
CA PRO A 78 20.51 20.26 -7.06
C PRO A 78 20.40 19.15 -8.12
N ILE A 79 19.52 18.17 -7.89
CA ILE A 79 19.27 17.09 -8.83
C ILE A 79 18.68 17.72 -10.11
N LYS A 80 19.40 17.63 -11.22
CA LYS A 80 18.91 17.99 -12.56
C LYS A 80 18.62 16.69 -13.28
N HIS A 81 17.48 16.61 -13.97
CA HIS A 81 17.22 15.52 -14.92
C HIS A 81 18.44 15.34 -15.81
N SER A 82 18.97 14.12 -15.91
CA SER A 82 19.82 13.73 -17.03
C SER A 82 18.96 13.76 -18.29
N THR A 83 18.67 14.96 -18.76
CA THR A 83 18.15 15.16 -20.10
C THR A 83 19.27 14.69 -21.00
N LYS A 84 19.07 13.56 -21.68
CA LYS A 84 19.79 13.25 -22.91
C LYS A 84 19.78 14.56 -23.71
N LYS A 85 20.94 15.22 -23.79
CA LYS A 85 21.12 16.42 -24.60
C LYS A 85 20.92 15.98 -26.04
N VAL A 86 19.68 16.02 -26.52
CA VAL A 86 19.41 16.20 -27.93
C VAL A 86 20.04 17.54 -28.26
N SER A 87 21.19 17.45 -28.92
CA SER A 87 21.93 18.54 -29.49
C SER A 87 21.01 19.45 -30.31
N LYS A 88 20.61 20.57 -29.72
CA LYS A 88 20.33 21.79 -30.49
C LYS A 88 21.49 22.74 -30.25
N LYS A 89 22.38 22.77 -31.25
CA LYS A 89 23.30 23.89 -31.47
C LYS A 89 22.42 25.10 -31.74
N ASP A 90 22.44 26.08 -30.84
CA ASP A 90 22.32 27.47 -31.24
C ASP A 90 23.47 28.23 -30.58
N LYS A 91 24.27 28.84 -31.45
CA LYS A 91 25.39 29.70 -31.12
C LYS A 91 24.85 30.95 -30.45
N GLU A 92 25.51 31.42 -29.40
CA GLU A 92 25.88 32.83 -29.29
C GLU A 92 26.99 33.00 -28.26
N ASP A 93 28.03 33.69 -28.72
CA ASP A 93 29.29 33.98 -28.04
C ASP A 93 29.09 34.86 -26.79
N LYS A 94 29.66 34.46 -25.66
CA LYS A 94 30.49 35.33 -24.80
C LYS A 94 31.56 34.50 -24.10
N THR A 95 32.81 34.86 -24.38
CA THR A 95 34.06 34.37 -23.80
C THR A 95 34.11 34.47 -22.27
N PRO A 96 34.71 33.46 -21.59
CA PRO A 96 35.57 33.72 -20.45
C PRO A 96 37.00 33.23 -20.74
N GLU A 97 37.99 34.07 -20.42
CA GLU A 97 39.40 33.70 -20.38
C GLU A 97 39.65 32.81 -19.16
N GLU A 98 40.01 31.55 -19.36
CA GLU A 98 40.74 30.75 -18.38
C GLU A 98 41.88 29.97 -19.08
N THR A 99 43.04 30.03 -18.43
CA THR A 99 44.35 29.61 -18.93
C THR A 99 44.47 28.10 -19.12
N LYS A 100 44.64 27.62 -20.36
CA LYS A 100 44.96 26.21 -20.67
C LYS A 100 46.47 25.98 -20.68
N ARG A 101 46.97 24.97 -19.96
CA ARG A 101 48.36 24.48 -20.08
C ARG A 101 48.43 23.42 -21.18
N ALA A 102 49.28 23.63 -22.18
CA ALA A 102 49.53 22.67 -23.26
C ALA A 102 50.71 21.76 -22.90
N VAL A 103 50.55 20.44 -23.09
CA VAL A 103 51.64 19.47 -22.99
C VAL A 103 51.97 18.99 -24.41
N VAL A 104 53.22 19.17 -24.83
CA VAL A 104 53.74 18.71 -26.13
C VAL A 104 54.22 17.27 -25.98
N LYS A 105 53.68 16.33 -26.76
CA LYS A 105 54.24 14.97 -26.88
C LYS A 105 54.78 14.75 -28.28
N THR A 106 55.93 14.11 -28.37
CA THR A 106 56.53 13.64 -29.64
C THR A 106 55.93 12.29 -30.01
N ILE A 107 55.31 12.18 -31.18
CA ILE A 107 54.72 10.97 -31.74
C ILE A 107 55.43 10.64 -33.05
N THR A 108 55.78 9.38 -33.26
CA THR A 108 56.34 8.90 -34.53
C THR A 108 55.21 8.57 -35.49
N LEU A 109 55.19 9.23 -36.65
CA LEU A 109 54.20 9.03 -37.71
C LEU A 109 54.37 7.66 -38.38
N PRO A 110 53.36 7.16 -39.10
CA PRO A 110 53.42 5.87 -39.81
C PRO A 110 54.55 5.77 -40.85
N ASP A 111 55.12 6.92 -41.26
CA ASP A 111 56.29 7.00 -42.15
C ASP A 111 57.65 6.95 -41.43
N GLY A 112 57.66 6.82 -40.10
CA GLY A 112 58.86 6.77 -39.27
C GLY A 112 59.44 8.12 -38.84
N SER A 113 58.83 9.25 -39.22
CA SER A 113 59.26 10.59 -38.82
C SER A 113 58.69 10.99 -37.45
N TYR A 114 59.49 11.61 -36.58
CA TYR A 114 59.02 12.13 -35.29
C TYR A 114 58.31 13.49 -35.50
N GLY A 115 57.00 13.54 -35.22
CA GLY A 115 56.20 14.76 -35.16
C GLY A 115 55.88 15.17 -33.71
N THR A 116 55.56 16.44 -33.47
CA THR A 116 55.13 16.93 -32.16
C THR A 116 53.65 17.31 -32.20
N GLU A 117 52.84 16.70 -31.33
CA GLU A 117 51.43 17.06 -31.15
C GLU A 117 51.24 17.74 -29.79
N THR A 118 50.72 18.97 -29.81
CA THR A 118 50.33 19.73 -28.61
C THR A 118 48.89 19.40 -28.25
N ILE A 119 48.70 18.70 -27.13
CA ILE A 119 47.38 18.39 -26.59
C ILE A 119 47.04 19.43 -25.53
N TYR A 120 45.92 20.13 -25.72
CA TYR A 120 45.33 21.01 -24.72
C TYR A 120 44.41 20.18 -23.82
N VAL A 121 44.82 19.96 -22.57
CA VAL A 121 44.00 19.22 -21.60
C VAL A 121 43.05 20.22 -20.91
N ASP A 122 41.74 20.08 -21.15
CA ASP A 122 40.70 20.70 -20.33
C ASP A 122 40.51 19.85 -19.06
N GLU A 123 40.91 20.35 -17.89
CA GLU A 123 40.72 19.64 -16.60
C GLU A 123 39.23 19.45 -16.22
N HIS A 124 38.30 20.06 -16.95
CA HIS A 124 36.85 19.89 -16.76
C HIS A 124 36.18 18.88 -17.72
N LYS A 125 36.95 18.05 -18.44
CA LYS A 125 36.41 16.99 -19.32
C LYS A 125 37.06 15.62 -19.10
N ILE A 126 37.36 15.28 -17.85
CA ILE A 126 37.68 13.90 -17.44
C ILE A 126 36.60 13.45 -16.46
N GLN A 127 35.42 13.14 -17.00
CA GLN A 127 34.35 12.29 -16.44
C GLN A 127 33.07 12.66 -17.20
N ASP A 128 32.88 12.11 -18.40
CA ASP A 128 31.56 11.93 -19.04
C ASP A 128 31.77 11.34 -20.45
N ASN A 129 32.47 10.21 -20.51
CA ASN A 129 32.49 9.32 -21.67
C ASN A 129 32.94 7.94 -21.18
N ASN A 130 31.96 7.14 -20.74
CA ASN A 130 31.96 5.67 -20.71
C ASN A 130 30.51 5.26 -20.41
N ASP A 131 29.76 4.94 -21.46
CA ASP A 131 28.33 4.60 -21.44
C ASP A 131 28.07 3.10 -21.12
N ASP A 132 29.00 2.41 -20.42
CA ASP A 132 28.87 0.99 -20.07
C ASP A 132 29.25 0.63 -18.62
N ASP A 133 29.45 1.61 -17.73
CA ASP A 133 29.73 1.36 -16.30
C ASP A 133 28.50 1.60 -15.42
N GLU A 134 28.21 0.65 -14.53
CA GLU A 134 27.12 0.65 -13.55
C GLU A 134 26.94 2.00 -12.81
N PRO A 135 25.71 2.38 -12.42
CA PRO A 135 25.47 3.69 -11.82
C PRO A 135 26.15 3.78 -10.45
N LYS A 136 27.15 4.66 -10.37
CA LYS A 136 27.98 5.02 -9.20
C LYS A 136 27.21 5.42 -7.93
N TYR A 137 25.88 5.57 -8.00
CA TYR A 137 25.01 6.09 -6.95
C TYR A 137 23.62 5.43 -6.98
N PRO A 138 23.36 4.37 -6.18
CA PRO A 138 22.09 3.64 -6.21
C PRO A 138 20.90 4.51 -5.77
N LEU A 139 21.05 5.36 -4.74
CA LEU A 139 19.97 6.25 -4.30
C LEU A 139 19.58 7.25 -5.38
N ARG A 140 20.54 7.81 -6.13
CA ARG A 140 20.25 8.75 -7.22
C ARG A 140 19.39 8.10 -8.31
N LYS A 141 19.73 6.88 -8.71
CA LYS A 141 18.92 6.12 -9.68
C LYS A 141 17.50 5.91 -9.18
N PHE A 142 17.34 5.55 -7.89
CA PHE A 142 16.00 5.34 -7.34
C PHE A 142 15.19 6.63 -7.21
N ILE A 143 15.83 7.76 -6.94
CA ILE A 143 15.20 9.08 -6.88
C ILE A 143 14.75 9.57 -8.27
N GLU A 144 15.56 9.30 -9.30
CA GLU A 144 15.21 9.57 -10.70
C GLU A 144 14.15 8.59 -11.22
N SER A 145 14.11 7.36 -10.69
CA SER A 145 13.06 6.37 -10.97
C SER A 145 11.75 6.65 -10.22
N GLU A 146 10.66 6.00 -10.61
CA GLU A 146 9.31 6.18 -10.04
C GLU A 146 9.13 5.54 -8.63
N GLU A 147 10.18 5.42 -7.82
CA GLU A 147 10.16 4.82 -6.47
C GLU A 147 9.81 5.85 -5.37
N PHE A 148 8.56 6.32 -5.37
CA PHE A 148 8.09 7.41 -4.48
C PHE A 148 8.22 7.11 -2.99
N PHE A 149 7.96 5.87 -2.58
CA PHE A 149 7.98 5.46 -1.17
C PHE A 149 9.38 5.53 -0.56
N LEU A 150 10.43 5.21 -1.32
CA LEU A 150 11.81 5.32 -0.85
C LEU A 150 12.15 6.79 -0.54
N CYS A 151 11.76 7.70 -1.43
CA CYS A 151 12.02 9.13 -1.27
C CYS A 151 11.27 9.74 -0.08
N GLY A 152 10.05 9.27 0.21
CA GLY A 152 9.32 9.63 1.41
C GLY A 152 10.05 9.23 2.70
N VAL A 153 10.54 7.98 2.77
CA VAL A 153 11.31 7.48 3.93
C VAL A 153 12.65 8.20 4.07
N LEU A 154 13.36 8.43 2.96
CA LEU A 154 14.61 9.19 2.92
C LEU A 154 14.42 10.61 3.47
N SER A 155 13.34 11.29 3.05
CA SER A 155 13.04 12.65 3.50
C SER A 155 12.75 12.72 4.99
N LEU A 156 12.03 11.74 5.53
CA LEU A 156 11.78 11.61 6.97
C LEU A 156 13.06 11.29 7.74
N CYS A 157 13.93 10.42 7.21
CA CYS A 157 15.22 10.09 7.81
C CYS A 157 16.10 11.33 7.96
N ILE A 158 16.30 12.07 6.86
CA ILE A 158 17.07 13.33 6.85
C ILE A 158 16.48 14.34 7.83
N CYS A 159 15.16 14.50 7.82
CA CYS A 159 14.46 15.41 8.73
C CYS A 159 14.71 15.02 10.21
N LYS A 160 14.59 13.74 10.56
CA LYS A 160 14.87 13.22 11.91
C LYS A 160 16.32 13.48 12.34
N LEU A 161 17.30 13.22 11.48
CA LEU A 161 18.72 13.46 11.75
C LEU A 161 18.99 14.94 12.08
N ILE A 162 18.39 15.86 11.32
CA ILE A 162 18.52 17.30 11.54
C ILE A 162 17.85 17.75 12.85
N ILE A 163 16.63 17.27 13.13
CA ILE A 163 15.92 17.60 14.38
C ILE A 163 16.71 17.11 15.60
N LYS A 164 17.32 15.92 15.53
CA LYS A 164 18.19 15.39 16.60
C LYS A 164 19.44 16.27 16.80
N MET A 165 20.02 16.79 15.72
CA MET A 165 21.17 17.72 15.75
C MET A 165 20.81 19.12 16.31
N LYS A 166 19.53 19.51 16.25
CA LYS A 166 19.06 20.86 16.65
C LYS A 166 19.43 21.25 18.08
N LYS A 167 19.54 20.30 19.02
CA LYS A 167 19.78 20.57 20.45
C LYS A 167 21.02 21.45 20.74
N LYS A 168 21.92 21.70 19.77
CA LYS A 168 23.14 22.48 19.96
C LYS A 168 23.43 23.61 18.94
N LEU A 169 22.54 23.94 18.00
CA LEU A 169 22.67 25.09 17.05
C LEU A 169 24.09 25.29 16.42
N ASN A 170 24.78 24.21 16.02
CA ASN A 170 26.13 24.25 15.45
C ASN A 170 26.17 24.69 13.97
N LYS A 171 27.36 25.06 13.45
CA LYS A 171 27.58 25.36 12.01
C LYS A 171 27.22 24.17 11.11
N ALA A 172 27.52 22.95 11.57
CA ALA A 172 27.16 21.69 10.90
C ALA A 172 25.64 21.56 10.70
N PHE A 173 24.85 21.86 11.74
CA PHE A 173 23.39 21.85 11.68
C PHE A 173 22.84 22.79 10.58
N LYS A 174 23.41 24.01 10.45
CA LYS A 174 23.02 24.96 9.40
C LYS A 174 23.35 24.44 8.00
N LYS A 175 24.55 23.86 7.82
CA LYS A 175 24.98 23.23 6.56
C LYS A 175 24.01 22.12 6.15
N MET A 176 23.78 21.15 7.05
CA MET A 176 22.88 20.02 6.82
C MET A 176 21.44 20.47 6.48
N SER A 177 20.95 21.51 7.18
CA SER A 177 19.60 22.05 6.95
C SER A 177 19.46 22.66 5.56
N VAL A 178 20.46 23.43 5.11
CA VAL A 178 20.45 24.06 3.78
C VAL A 178 20.53 23.01 2.68
N GLU A 179 21.46 22.05 2.79
CA GLU A 179 21.62 20.97 1.81
C GLU A 179 20.34 20.12 1.69
N SER A 180 19.68 19.85 2.81
CA SER A 180 18.43 19.07 2.83
C SER A 180 17.24 19.82 2.25
N LEU A 181 17.15 21.13 2.50
CA LEU A 181 16.12 21.97 1.87
C LEU A 181 16.31 22.04 0.35
N ILE A 182 17.56 22.16 -0.12
CA ILE A 182 17.88 22.10 -1.56
C ILE A 182 17.46 20.74 -2.13
N PHE A 183 17.77 19.65 -1.44
CA PHE A 183 17.33 18.31 -1.83
C PHE A 183 15.81 18.22 -1.97
N PHE A 184 15.04 18.58 -0.94
CA PHE A 184 13.57 18.53 -0.96
C PHE A 184 12.97 19.39 -2.07
N CYS A 185 13.47 20.60 -2.28
CA CYS A 185 13.02 21.46 -3.36
C CYS A 185 13.37 20.89 -4.75
N SER A 186 14.57 20.32 -4.92
CA SER A 186 14.99 19.71 -6.18
C SER A 186 14.15 18.48 -6.53
N TYR A 187 13.84 17.63 -5.54
CA TYR A 187 12.97 16.47 -5.70
C TYR A 187 11.56 16.88 -6.12
N LEU A 188 10.95 17.85 -5.42
CA LEU A 188 9.62 18.33 -5.76
C LEU A 188 9.56 18.94 -7.17
N LYS A 189 10.62 19.63 -7.61
CA LYS A 189 10.70 20.22 -8.94
C LYS A 189 10.73 19.15 -10.04
N ILE A 190 11.59 18.14 -9.89
CA ILE A 190 11.71 17.00 -10.81
C ILE A 190 10.37 16.32 -11.04
N HIS A 191 9.64 16.06 -9.95
CA HIS A 191 8.39 15.29 -9.99
C HIS A 191 7.16 16.14 -10.34
N GLN A 192 7.24 17.47 -10.18
CA GLN A 192 6.22 18.41 -10.68
C GLN A 192 6.20 18.45 -12.22
N GLU A 193 7.36 18.35 -12.86
CA GLU A 193 7.49 18.31 -14.33
C GLU A 193 6.95 16.99 -14.90
N ASN A 194 7.07 15.87 -14.15
CA ASN A 194 6.66 14.53 -14.60
C ASN A 194 5.19 14.13 -14.32
N LYS A 195 4.38 15.02 -13.72
CA LYS A 195 2.92 14.82 -13.41
C LYS A 195 2.53 13.54 -12.63
N LYS A 196 3.47 12.76 -12.12
CA LYS A 196 3.23 11.54 -11.34
C LYS A 196 3.89 11.67 -9.98
N LEU A 197 3.29 12.42 -9.06
CA LEU A 197 3.73 12.45 -7.67
C LEU A 197 2.57 12.03 -6.78
N ASP A 198 2.80 10.99 -5.98
CA ASP A 198 1.86 10.56 -4.96
C ASP A 198 1.54 11.74 -4.00
N PRO A 199 0.26 12.13 -3.84
CA PRO A 199 -0.13 13.29 -3.06
C PRO A 199 0.28 13.17 -1.59
N ASP A 200 0.31 11.97 -1.02
CA ASP A 200 0.71 11.75 0.37
C ASP A 200 2.21 12.00 0.56
N ASN A 201 3.07 11.44 -0.29
CA ASN A 201 4.51 11.72 -0.25
C ASN A 201 4.82 13.22 -0.48
N LYS A 202 4.07 13.90 -1.37
CA LYS A 202 4.18 15.36 -1.56
C LYS A 202 3.87 16.11 -0.26
N ASN A 203 2.80 15.72 0.43
CA ASN A 203 2.41 16.32 1.71
C ASN A 203 3.45 16.06 2.80
N ARG A 204 4.01 14.84 2.88
CA ARG A 204 5.09 14.49 3.83
C ARG A 204 6.36 15.32 3.61
N ILE A 205 6.79 15.48 2.36
CA ILE A 205 7.97 16.31 2.03
C ILE A 205 7.69 17.78 2.31
N ALA A 206 6.49 18.27 1.97
CA ALA A 206 6.07 19.63 2.29
C ALA A 206 6.04 19.87 3.81
N LEU A 207 5.62 18.89 4.60
CA LEU A 207 5.69 18.93 6.07
C LEU A 207 7.14 19.01 6.55
N CYS A 208 8.06 18.22 5.97
CA CYS A 208 9.49 18.29 6.29
C CYS A 208 10.07 19.68 6.00
N ILE A 209 9.74 20.28 4.85
CA ILE A 209 10.15 21.65 4.51
C ILE A 209 9.58 22.66 5.51
N LYS A 210 8.28 22.57 5.86
CA LYS A 210 7.65 23.46 6.84
C LYS A 210 8.29 23.34 8.22
N LEU A 211 8.67 22.13 8.62
CA LEU A 211 9.27 21.84 9.91
C LEU A 211 10.71 22.36 9.99
N LEU A 212 11.51 22.14 8.93
CA LEU A 212 12.89 22.66 8.87
C LEU A 212 12.95 24.19 8.71
N SER A 213 12.05 24.78 7.93
CA SER A 213 12.00 26.24 7.72
C SER A 213 11.54 27.01 8.96
N ASN A 214 10.61 26.45 9.74
CA ASN A 214 10.10 27.06 10.97
C ASN A 214 10.69 26.44 12.24
N LEU A 215 11.89 25.86 12.16
CA LEU A 215 12.43 25.09 13.28
C LEU A 215 12.65 25.93 14.55
N SER A 216 12.83 27.25 14.47
CA SER A 216 12.91 28.12 15.66
C SER A 216 11.55 28.36 16.34
N LYS A 217 10.43 28.23 15.60
CA LYS A 217 9.06 28.52 16.04
C LYS A 217 8.25 27.25 16.33
N THR A 218 8.77 26.08 15.99
CA THR A 218 8.08 24.81 16.24
C THR A 218 8.07 24.51 17.74
N PRO A 219 6.92 24.15 18.33
CA PRO A 219 6.83 23.83 19.76
C PRO A 219 7.71 22.63 20.07
N THR A 220 8.50 22.74 21.14
CA THR A 220 9.47 21.72 21.60
C THR A 220 8.81 20.36 21.78
N THR A 221 7.53 20.32 22.18
CA THR A 221 6.72 19.12 22.35
C THR A 221 6.52 18.29 21.07
N VAL A 222 6.36 18.93 19.91
CA VAL A 222 6.19 18.22 18.63
C VAL A 222 7.53 17.64 18.16
N MET A 223 8.61 18.38 18.31
CA MET A 223 9.96 17.87 18.04
C MET A 223 10.34 16.76 19.00
N GLU A 224 9.99 16.90 20.27
CA GLU A 224 10.18 15.86 21.27
C GLU A 224 9.39 14.63 20.87
N LYS A 225 8.10 14.68 20.52
CA LYS A 225 7.35 13.49 20.06
C LYS A 225 7.99 12.78 18.86
N ILE A 226 8.47 13.55 17.88
CA ILE A 226 9.18 13.01 16.70
C ILE A 226 10.52 12.35 17.09
N ILE A 227 11.23 12.91 18.07
CA ILE A 227 12.49 12.35 18.61
C ILE A 227 12.23 11.24 19.65
N SER A 228 11.06 11.24 20.31
CA SER A 228 10.72 10.44 21.50
C SER A 228 10.56 8.95 21.23
N GLY A 229 10.82 8.50 19.99
CA GLY A 229 10.83 7.09 19.66
C GLY A 229 9.46 6.45 19.71
N GLU A 230 8.39 7.16 19.33
CA GLU A 230 7.09 6.50 19.08
C GLU A 230 7.25 5.37 18.05
N GLY A 231 8.12 5.55 17.04
CA GLY A 231 8.49 4.50 16.11
C GLY A 231 9.22 3.31 16.77
N ARG A 232 10.07 3.57 17.78
CA ARG A 232 10.71 2.51 18.57
C ARG A 232 9.68 1.75 19.40
N LYS A 233 8.80 2.44 20.12
CA LYS A 233 7.73 1.82 20.93
C LYS A 233 6.83 0.90 20.09
N ILE A 234 6.45 1.36 18.89
CA ILE A 234 5.68 0.54 17.95
C ILE A 234 6.49 -0.70 17.56
N LEU A 235 7.76 -0.53 17.19
CA LEU A 235 8.63 -1.67 16.85
C LEU A 235 8.81 -2.65 18.02
N SER A 236 9.03 -2.16 19.25
CA SER A 236 9.13 -3.02 20.43
C SER A 236 7.85 -3.84 20.63
N SER A 237 6.67 -3.20 20.51
CA SER A 237 5.37 -3.91 20.63
C SER A 237 5.16 -4.98 19.54
N ILE A 238 5.66 -4.73 18.33
CA ILE A 238 5.61 -5.69 17.23
C ILE A 238 6.51 -6.89 17.52
N ILE A 239 7.73 -6.65 18.00
CA ILE A 239 8.67 -7.70 18.38
C ILE A 239 8.11 -8.53 19.54
N GLU A 240 7.55 -7.90 20.56
CA GLU A 240 6.91 -8.58 21.69
C GLU A 240 5.77 -9.50 21.24
N THR A 241 4.89 -8.99 20.38
CA THR A 241 3.79 -9.79 19.79
C THR A 241 4.33 -10.97 18.99
N LYS A 242 5.39 -10.77 18.20
CA LYS A 242 6.04 -11.82 17.40
C LYS A 242 6.66 -12.89 18.30
N VAL A 243 7.32 -12.50 19.38
CA VAL A 243 7.91 -13.42 20.36
C VAL A 243 6.81 -14.22 21.07
N GLU A 244 5.74 -13.58 21.52
CA GLU A 244 4.61 -14.24 22.18
C GLU A 244 3.95 -15.29 21.27
N GLN A 245 3.77 -14.98 19.98
CA GLN A 245 3.25 -15.93 18.99
C GLN A 245 4.19 -17.12 18.78
N LEU A 246 5.50 -16.88 18.75
CA LEU A 246 6.49 -17.96 18.62
C LEU A 246 6.55 -18.84 19.87
N GLU A 247 6.41 -18.26 21.06
CA GLU A 247 6.34 -19.00 22.33
C GLU A 247 5.07 -19.83 22.45
N LYS A 248 3.90 -19.28 22.07
CA LYS A 248 2.65 -20.04 21.97
C LYS A 248 2.79 -21.21 21.00
N ARG A 249 3.38 -21.01 19.83
CA ARG A 249 3.69 -22.09 18.87
C ARG A 249 4.61 -23.15 19.46
N LYS A 250 5.67 -22.77 20.20
CA LYS A 250 6.57 -23.73 20.85
C LYS A 250 5.84 -24.51 21.96
N ARG A 251 5.00 -23.84 22.75
CA ARG A 251 4.20 -24.45 23.81
C ARG A 251 3.19 -25.45 23.24
N ASN A 252 2.50 -25.10 22.15
CA ASN A 252 1.56 -25.99 21.48
C ASN A 252 2.29 -27.22 20.89
N LYS A 253 3.48 -27.03 20.29
CA LYS A 253 4.33 -28.15 19.81
C LYS A 253 4.84 -29.06 20.93
N LEU A 254 5.16 -28.51 22.10
CA LEU A 254 5.57 -29.29 23.28
C LEU A 254 4.39 -30.05 23.90
N ALA A 255 3.20 -29.43 23.94
CA ALA A 255 1.98 -30.07 24.40
C ALA A 255 1.56 -31.23 23.47
N GLN A 256 1.62 -31.03 22.14
CA GLN A 256 1.40 -32.10 21.15
C GLN A 256 2.40 -33.27 21.32
N LYS A 257 3.69 -32.96 21.53
CA LYS A 257 4.68 -34.02 21.78
C LYS A 257 4.48 -34.78 23.09
N GLN A 258 3.86 -34.16 24.10
CA GLN A 258 3.52 -34.84 25.35
C GLN A 258 2.25 -35.69 25.22
N SER A 259 1.27 -35.27 24.42
CA SER A 259 0.08 -36.08 24.12
C SER A 259 0.40 -37.29 23.23
N ASP A 260 1.37 -37.18 22.32
CA ASP A 260 1.78 -38.29 21.43
C ASP A 260 2.40 -39.50 22.16
N ILE A 261 2.88 -39.32 23.40
CA ILE A 261 3.54 -40.38 24.19
C ILE A 261 2.53 -41.21 25.03
N SER A 262 1.28 -40.75 25.14
CA SER A 262 0.24 -41.36 25.98
C SER A 262 -1.05 -41.59 25.17
N ILE A 263 -0.98 -42.40 24.12
CA ILE A 263 -2.17 -42.78 23.34
C ILE A 263 -2.63 -44.16 23.83
N GLN A 264 -3.87 -44.26 24.29
CA GLN A 264 -4.49 -45.55 24.66
C GLN A 264 -4.82 -46.35 23.39
N PRO A 265 -4.70 -47.69 23.37
CA PRO A 265 -4.87 -48.49 22.15
C PRO A 265 -6.28 -48.42 21.52
N ASP A 266 -7.27 -47.94 22.27
CA ASP A 266 -8.66 -47.77 21.82
C ASP A 266 -8.98 -46.34 21.33
N GLU A 267 -7.98 -45.46 21.24
CA GLU A 267 -8.16 -44.08 20.78
C GLU A 267 -8.24 -44.01 19.24
N MET A 268 -9.25 -43.31 18.73
CA MET A 268 -9.61 -43.31 17.31
C MET A 268 -8.60 -42.50 16.47
N ILE A 269 -7.98 -43.14 15.48
CA ILE A 269 -7.03 -42.47 14.58
C ILE A 269 -7.80 -41.62 13.56
N HIS A 270 -7.66 -40.30 13.64
CA HIS A 270 -8.28 -39.38 12.69
C HIS A 270 -7.44 -39.24 11.41
N TYR A 271 -7.91 -39.85 10.32
CA TYR A 271 -7.33 -39.64 8.99
C TYR A 271 -7.90 -38.38 8.35
N ARG A 272 -7.07 -37.34 8.22
CA ARG A 272 -7.43 -36.02 7.64
C ARG A 272 -8.06 -36.11 6.24
N GLN A 273 -7.82 -37.20 5.52
CA GLN A 273 -8.30 -37.45 4.16
C GLN A 273 -9.69 -38.11 4.09
N LEU A 274 -10.28 -38.51 5.22
CA LEU A 274 -11.51 -39.32 5.29
C LEU A 274 -12.58 -38.70 6.20
N ARG A 275 -12.70 -37.37 6.26
CA ARG A 275 -13.69 -36.70 7.10
C ARG A 275 -14.96 -36.38 6.31
N ASP A 276 -16.12 -36.85 6.81
CA ASP A 276 -17.45 -36.45 6.32
C ASP A 276 -17.79 -35.01 6.75
N GLU A 277 -18.44 -34.24 5.86
CA GLU A 277 -18.68 -32.79 5.97
C GLU A 277 -19.80 -32.36 6.94
N GLU A 278 -20.46 -33.27 7.64
CA GLU A 278 -21.59 -32.93 8.53
C GLU A 278 -21.25 -33.02 10.02
N ALA A 279 -20.45 -32.07 10.53
CA ALA A 279 -20.46 -31.71 11.96
C ALA A 279 -19.88 -30.31 12.16
N GLY A 280 -20.75 -29.35 12.46
CA GLY A 280 -20.40 -27.96 12.73
C GLY A 280 -19.73 -27.73 14.08
N GLU A 281 -18.87 -26.70 14.06
CA GLU A 281 -18.49 -25.79 15.15
C GLU A 281 -18.08 -26.37 16.51
N ALA A 282 -16.79 -26.65 16.65
CA ALA A 282 -15.91 -26.07 17.67
C ALA A 282 -14.46 -26.47 17.36
N ASP A 283 -13.52 -25.55 17.60
CA ASP A 283 -12.07 -25.71 17.44
C ASP A 283 -11.52 -25.73 16.00
N PHE A 284 -11.43 -24.53 15.40
CA PHE A 284 -10.52 -24.24 14.30
C PHE A 284 -9.22 -23.65 14.83
N GLU A 285 -8.27 -24.51 15.22
CA GLU A 285 -6.86 -24.16 15.29
C GLU A 285 -6.25 -24.37 13.89
N PHE A 286 -6.00 -23.26 13.19
CA PHE A 286 -5.46 -23.27 11.83
C PHE A 286 -3.97 -23.62 11.86
N GLU A 287 -3.64 -24.87 11.51
CA GLU A 287 -2.30 -25.27 11.08
C GLU A 287 -2.38 -25.81 9.64
N ILE A 288 -2.05 -24.93 8.68
CA ILE A 288 -1.33 -25.27 7.44
C ILE A 288 -0.42 -24.10 7.07
N GLY A 289 0.85 -24.42 6.81
CA GLY A 289 1.58 -23.82 5.70
C GLY A 289 2.47 -22.64 6.04
N ALA A 290 3.73 -22.95 6.35
CA ALA A 290 4.83 -22.02 6.16
C ALA A 290 4.97 -21.68 4.67
N ALA A 291 4.33 -20.61 4.22
CA ALA A 291 4.72 -19.78 3.10
C ALA A 291 3.88 -18.50 3.14
N ASP A 292 4.57 -17.37 3.19
CA ASP A 292 4.06 -16.04 2.83
C ASP A 292 3.15 -15.31 3.86
N LEU A 293 3.76 -14.86 4.96
CA LEU A 293 3.18 -13.85 5.86
C LEU A 293 4.19 -12.73 6.21
N THR A 294 5.21 -12.50 5.38
CA THR A 294 6.25 -11.47 5.61
C THR A 294 6.22 -10.30 4.63
N SER A 295 5.25 -10.21 3.73
CA SER A 295 5.05 -9.02 2.90
C SER A 295 3.59 -8.59 2.88
N GLU A 296 3.21 -7.65 3.78
CA GLU A 296 2.18 -6.59 3.56
C GLU A 296 1.64 -5.95 4.87
N SER A 297 2.11 -6.37 6.04
CA SER A 297 1.64 -5.85 7.33
C SER A 297 2.32 -4.56 7.81
N GLU A 298 3.46 -4.13 7.25
CA GLU A 298 4.18 -2.93 7.77
C GLU A 298 4.01 -1.62 6.98
N LEU A 299 3.29 -1.61 5.85
CA LEU A 299 3.06 -0.39 5.05
C LEU A 299 1.58 0.02 4.92
N GLY A 300 0.69 -0.62 5.68
CA GLY A 300 -0.77 -0.41 5.57
C GLY A 300 -1.37 0.73 6.40
N PHE A 301 -0.57 1.57 7.07
CA PHE A 301 -1.09 2.51 8.08
C PHE A 301 -1.56 3.87 7.57
N LEU A 302 -1.52 4.14 6.25
CA LEU A 302 -1.99 5.44 5.70
C LEU A 302 -2.91 5.35 4.47
N ASN A 303 -3.39 4.16 4.11
CA ASN A 303 -4.55 4.05 3.22
C ASN A 303 -5.79 3.78 4.06
N SER A 304 -6.47 4.84 4.48
CA SER A 304 -7.93 4.79 4.65
C SER A 304 -8.54 4.64 3.25
N ASN A 305 -8.50 3.42 2.75
CA ASN A 305 -9.54 2.73 1.98
C ASN A 305 -8.94 1.46 1.39
N LYS A 306 -9.58 0.34 1.76
CA LYS A 306 -9.27 -1.05 1.38
C LYS A 306 -8.09 -1.72 2.08
N LYS A 307 -8.20 -1.93 3.40
CA LYS A 307 -7.80 -3.21 4.01
C LYS A 307 -9.07 -3.91 4.50
N LYS A 308 -9.44 -5.01 3.83
CA LYS A 308 -10.49 -5.94 4.24
C LYS A 308 -9.99 -6.65 5.52
N SER A 309 -10.29 -6.06 6.67
CA SER A 309 -10.38 -6.82 7.91
C SER A 309 -11.73 -7.53 7.93
N ASP A 310 -11.71 -8.75 8.46
CA ASP A 310 -12.88 -9.58 8.72
C ASP A 310 -13.99 -8.75 9.41
N GLY A 311 -15.13 -8.58 8.74
CA GLY A 311 -16.14 -7.56 9.03
C GLY A 311 -15.90 -6.25 8.28
N GLU A 312 -16.53 -6.10 7.12
CA GLU A 312 -16.34 -4.97 6.20
C GLU A 312 -16.91 -3.66 6.75
N VAL A 313 -16.18 -3.00 7.66
CA VAL A 313 -16.54 -1.69 8.20
C VAL A 313 -16.15 -0.62 7.19
N ARG A 314 -17.14 -0.01 6.55
CA ARG A 314 -16.93 1.11 5.61
C ARG A 314 -17.32 2.43 6.29
N THR A 315 -16.48 3.44 6.15
CA THR A 315 -16.71 4.78 6.71
C THR A 315 -16.97 5.78 5.58
N TYR A 316 -18.05 6.53 5.70
CA TYR A 316 -18.53 7.50 4.72
C TYR A 316 -18.63 8.88 5.35
N GLN A 317 -18.06 9.88 4.69
CA GLN A 317 -18.29 11.27 5.02
C GLN A 317 -19.62 11.69 4.37
N LEU A 318 -20.64 12.01 5.17
CA LEU A 318 -21.98 12.30 4.66
C LEU A 318 -22.29 13.79 4.54
N THR A 319 -21.55 14.66 5.24
CA THR A 319 -21.68 16.12 5.09
C THR A 319 -20.34 16.80 4.85
N GLY A 320 -20.41 18.01 4.31
CA GLY A 320 -19.24 18.81 4.00
C GLY A 320 -18.57 19.37 5.26
N LEU A 321 -17.29 19.71 5.13
CA LEU A 321 -16.54 20.38 6.20
C LEU A 321 -16.99 21.85 6.43
N SER A 322 -18.02 22.32 5.73
CA SER A 322 -18.55 23.68 5.89
C SER A 322 -19.92 23.70 6.55
N ASP A 323 -20.53 22.53 6.76
CA ASP A 323 -21.89 22.43 7.31
C ASP A 323 -21.88 22.58 8.84
N ASP A 324 -23.00 23.08 9.38
CA ASP A 324 -23.19 23.31 10.82
C ASP A 324 -23.08 22.02 11.65
N ILE A 325 -23.54 20.91 11.06
CA ILE A 325 -23.43 19.55 11.62
C ILE A 325 -22.56 18.72 10.66
N TYR A 326 -21.42 18.27 11.16
CA TYR A 326 -20.60 17.28 10.47
C TYR A 326 -21.11 15.87 10.79
N VAL A 327 -21.31 15.05 9.76
CA VAL A 327 -21.84 13.70 9.88
C VAL A 327 -20.89 12.70 9.21
N GLU A 328 -20.51 11.68 9.98
CA GLU A 328 -19.71 10.56 9.51
C GLU A 328 -20.49 9.26 9.77
N GLY A 329 -20.72 8.48 8.71
CA GLY A 329 -21.45 7.23 8.76
C GLY A 329 -20.53 6.03 8.68
N ARG A 330 -20.56 5.17 9.70
CA ARG A 330 -19.86 3.88 9.72
C ARG A 330 -20.86 2.76 9.51
N LEU A 331 -20.73 2.04 8.39
CA LEU A 331 -21.61 0.95 7.99
C LEU A 331 -20.97 -0.41 8.34
N GLU A 332 -21.72 -1.25 9.03
CA GLU A 332 -21.36 -2.63 9.37
C GLU A 332 -22.37 -3.58 8.72
N ILE A 333 -21.87 -4.58 7.98
CA ILE A 333 -22.68 -5.48 7.15
C ILE A 333 -22.68 -6.90 7.72
N HIS A 334 -23.80 -7.31 8.33
CA HIS A 334 -24.02 -8.63 8.92
C HIS A 334 -25.07 -9.43 8.15
N GLN A 335 -24.65 -10.13 7.08
CA GLN A 335 -25.54 -10.84 6.16
C GLN A 335 -26.72 -9.94 5.75
N TYR A 336 -27.92 -10.15 6.29
CA TYR A 336 -29.13 -9.38 6.00
C TYR A 336 -29.27 -8.06 6.78
N ASP A 337 -28.55 -7.89 7.88
CA ASP A 337 -28.67 -6.74 8.76
C ASP A 337 -27.53 -5.74 8.52
N LEU A 338 -27.89 -4.50 8.29
CA LEU A 338 -26.98 -3.36 8.12
C LEU A 338 -27.10 -2.46 9.34
N ILE A 339 -25.99 -2.24 10.03
CA ILE A 339 -25.94 -1.31 11.16
C ILE A 339 -25.17 -0.07 10.69
N LEU A 340 -25.87 1.06 10.63
CA LEU A 340 -25.30 2.35 10.27
C LEU A 340 -25.13 3.21 11.54
N ASN A 341 -23.90 3.37 11.98
CA ASN A 341 -23.53 4.25 13.09
C ASN A 341 -23.19 5.64 12.54
N LEU A 342 -24.00 6.64 12.88
CA LEU A 342 -23.85 8.03 12.45
C LEU A 342 -23.24 8.85 13.59
N LEU A 343 -22.01 9.30 13.43
CA LEU A 343 -21.38 10.27 14.32
C LEU A 343 -21.80 11.68 13.88
N LEU A 344 -22.55 12.36 14.74
CA LEU A 344 -22.96 13.74 14.56
C LEU A 344 -22.06 14.65 15.38
N VAL A 345 -21.48 15.67 14.76
CA VAL A 345 -20.61 16.65 15.42
C VAL A 345 -21.17 18.04 15.18
N ASN A 346 -21.61 18.71 16.24
CA ASN A 346 -22.03 20.10 16.16
C ASN A 346 -20.79 21.00 16.10
N ARG A 347 -20.63 21.72 15.01
CA ARG A 347 -19.48 22.62 14.80
C ARG A 347 -19.77 24.06 15.20
N THR A 348 -21.01 24.37 15.55
CA THR A 348 -21.43 25.68 16.02
C THR A 348 -21.20 25.82 17.53
N LYS A 349 -21.20 27.06 18.01
CA LYS A 349 -21.11 27.37 19.45
C LYS A 349 -22.43 27.13 20.19
N ASN A 350 -23.54 27.16 19.46
CA ASN A 350 -24.88 27.08 20.02
C ASN A 350 -25.29 25.62 20.17
N THR A 351 -26.08 25.32 21.19
CA THR A 351 -26.73 24.01 21.30
C THR A 351 -27.79 23.90 20.22
N LEU A 352 -27.73 22.83 19.43
CA LEU A 352 -28.74 22.51 18.41
C LEU A 352 -29.75 21.54 19.02
N PRO A 353 -30.99 21.97 19.27
CA PRO A 353 -32.03 21.10 19.80
C PRO A 353 -32.65 20.24 18.69
N SER A 354 -33.20 19.11 19.09
CA SER A 354 -34.05 18.24 18.26
C SER A 354 -33.39 17.82 16.94
N VAL A 355 -32.11 17.42 16.99
CA VAL A 355 -31.38 16.92 15.81
C VAL A 355 -31.93 15.53 15.45
N ASN A 356 -32.55 15.43 14.29
CA ASN A 356 -33.09 14.19 13.75
C ASN A 356 -32.39 13.83 12.43
N VAL A 357 -32.04 12.56 12.26
CA VAL A 357 -31.55 12.05 10.99
C VAL A 357 -32.63 11.19 10.35
N THR A 358 -33.10 11.62 9.19
CA THR A 358 -34.06 10.87 8.38
C THR A 358 -33.32 10.18 7.25
N LEU A 359 -33.39 8.85 7.24
CA LEU A 359 -32.82 8.01 6.18
C LEU A 359 -33.91 7.61 5.18
N LEU A 360 -33.55 7.67 3.91
CA LEU A 360 -34.32 7.29 2.74
C LEU A 360 -33.53 6.21 2.01
N THR A 361 -34.13 5.05 1.79
CA THR A 361 -33.47 3.93 1.11
C THR A 361 -33.97 3.80 -0.33
N LEU A 362 -33.07 3.38 -1.22
CA LEU A 362 -33.33 3.01 -2.60
C LEU A 362 -32.98 1.52 -2.78
N GLY A 363 -33.75 0.83 -3.63
CA GLY A 363 -33.57 -0.59 -3.91
C GLY A 363 -34.15 -1.50 -2.82
N SER A 364 -33.46 -2.62 -2.57
CA SER A 364 -33.90 -3.72 -1.70
C SER A 364 -33.64 -3.49 -0.19
N ILE A 365 -33.28 -2.26 0.22
CA ILE A 365 -32.94 -1.92 1.62
C ILE A 365 -34.13 -1.24 2.30
N LYS A 366 -34.45 -1.66 3.53
CA LYS A 366 -35.50 -1.04 4.35
C LYS A 366 -34.98 -0.66 5.72
N VAL A 367 -35.31 0.54 6.16
CA VAL A 367 -35.04 1.00 7.53
C VAL A 367 -35.99 0.27 8.49
N VAL A 368 -35.42 -0.49 9.43
CA VAL A 368 -36.17 -1.20 10.48
C VAL A 368 -36.24 -0.31 11.73
N GLU A 369 -35.12 0.30 12.08
CA GLU A 369 -35.00 1.18 13.25
C GLU A 369 -34.44 2.54 12.82
N LYS A 370 -35.19 3.59 13.13
CA LYS A 370 -34.79 4.97 12.80
C LYS A 370 -33.87 5.54 13.90
N PRO A 371 -32.91 6.41 13.52
CA PRO A 371 -32.12 7.18 14.46
C PRO A 371 -32.97 7.91 15.50
N ILE A 372 -32.54 7.84 16.77
CA ILE A 372 -33.17 8.57 17.88
C ILE A 372 -32.81 10.07 17.75
N THR A 373 -33.80 10.94 17.97
CA THR A 373 -33.59 12.39 18.01
C THR A 373 -32.75 12.77 19.23
N THR A 374 -31.70 13.56 19.03
CA THR A 374 -30.73 13.94 20.08
C THR A 374 -30.50 15.45 20.13
N ASN A 375 -29.96 15.95 21.24
CA ASN A 375 -29.65 17.36 21.44
C ASN A 375 -28.14 17.57 21.47
N LEU A 376 -27.59 18.23 20.45
CA LEU A 376 -26.14 18.41 20.33
C LEU A 376 -25.69 19.72 20.96
N LYS A 377 -24.90 19.64 22.03
CA LYS A 377 -24.23 20.82 22.62
C LYS A 377 -23.19 21.40 21.66
N GLY A 378 -22.87 22.68 21.79
CA GLY A 378 -21.83 23.31 20.97
C GLY A 378 -20.49 22.56 21.06
N TYR A 379 -19.86 22.32 19.90
CA TYR A 379 -18.61 21.55 19.76
C TYR A 379 -18.63 20.12 20.30
N SER A 380 -19.81 19.57 20.62
CA SER A 380 -19.95 18.20 21.09
C SER A 380 -20.27 17.24 19.95
N SER A 381 -19.96 15.96 20.17
CA SER A 381 -20.27 14.88 19.26
C SER A 381 -21.12 13.82 19.94
N GLU A 382 -22.08 13.25 19.22
CA GLU A 382 -22.92 12.15 19.67
C GLU A 382 -23.10 11.14 18.54
N THR A 383 -23.16 9.85 18.87
CA THR A 383 -23.34 8.79 17.87
C THR A 383 -24.75 8.24 17.94
N VAL A 384 -25.45 8.25 16.82
CA VAL A 384 -26.80 7.69 16.67
C VAL A 384 -26.74 6.46 15.78
N LYS A 385 -27.56 5.45 16.07
CA LYS A 385 -27.58 4.19 15.31
C LYS A 385 -28.85 4.08 14.48
N ALA A 386 -28.73 3.53 13.27
CA ALA A 386 -29.83 3.07 12.46
C ALA A 386 -29.63 1.60 12.09
N SER A 387 -30.71 0.83 12.16
CA SER A 387 -30.73 -0.58 11.77
C SER A 387 -31.52 -0.70 10.48
N LEU A 388 -30.87 -1.17 9.42
CA LEU A 388 -31.48 -1.42 8.11
C LEU A 388 -31.42 -2.91 7.79
N LYS A 389 -32.34 -3.38 6.96
CA LYS A 389 -32.39 -4.78 6.50
C LYS A 389 -32.39 -4.85 4.99
N VAL A 390 -31.60 -5.77 4.45
CA VAL A 390 -31.48 -6.08 3.03
C VAL A 390 -32.37 -7.26 2.70
N PHE A 391 -33.13 -7.17 1.62
CA PHE A 391 -33.99 -8.27 1.15
C PHE A 391 -33.43 -9.02 -0.05
N ASN A 392 -32.58 -8.39 -0.85
CA ASN A 392 -32.04 -8.95 -2.09
C ASN A 392 -30.67 -8.33 -2.39
N THR A 393 -29.86 -8.99 -3.20
CA THR A 393 -28.50 -8.58 -3.58
C THR A 393 -28.39 -7.43 -4.58
N GLU A 394 -29.54 -6.86 -4.97
CA GLU A 394 -29.59 -5.67 -5.82
C GLU A 394 -28.84 -4.49 -5.18
N SER A 395 -28.12 -3.72 -6.00
CA SER A 395 -27.42 -2.52 -5.54
C SER A 395 -28.40 -1.58 -4.83
N GLY A 396 -28.08 -1.24 -3.58
CA GLY A 396 -28.93 -0.41 -2.73
C GLY A 396 -28.30 0.95 -2.47
N GLY A 397 -29.13 1.97 -2.27
CA GLY A 397 -28.68 3.32 -1.91
C GLY A 397 -29.26 3.73 -0.57
N ILE A 398 -28.45 4.34 0.30
CA ILE A 398 -28.94 5.02 1.50
C ILE A 398 -28.69 6.52 1.33
N HIS A 399 -29.77 7.27 1.25
CA HIS A 399 -29.77 8.73 1.24
C HIS A 399 -30.41 9.24 2.53
N GLY A 400 -30.32 10.54 2.77
CA GLY A 400 -31.00 11.11 3.92
C GLY A 400 -30.78 12.60 4.06
N TYR A 401 -31.29 13.12 5.16
CA TYR A 401 -31.05 14.49 5.56
C TYR A 401 -31.08 14.58 7.09
N VAL A 402 -30.35 15.56 7.61
CA VAL A 402 -30.35 15.92 9.02
C VAL A 402 -31.21 17.15 9.17
N THR A 403 -32.19 17.11 10.06
CA THR A 403 -32.97 18.28 10.46
C THR A 403 -32.65 18.64 11.90
N TYR A 404 -32.61 19.93 12.19
CA TYR A 404 -32.58 20.43 13.56
C TYR A 404 -33.45 21.67 13.69
N GLU A 405 -33.94 21.89 14.90
CA GLU A 405 -34.84 23.00 15.18
C GLU A 405 -34.03 24.25 15.52
N SER A 406 -34.15 25.27 14.68
CA SER A 406 -33.69 26.63 14.97
C SER A 406 -34.86 27.59 14.81
N VAL A 407 -34.60 28.89 14.64
CA VAL A 407 -35.65 29.89 14.34
C VAL A 407 -36.48 29.48 13.12
N ASN A 408 -35.87 28.78 12.16
CA ASN A 408 -36.51 28.00 11.11
C ASN A 408 -35.95 26.57 11.10
N PRO A 409 -36.72 25.56 10.70
CA PRO A 409 -36.19 24.20 10.51
C PRO A 409 -35.16 24.22 9.37
N VAL A 410 -33.92 23.85 9.69
CA VAL A 410 -32.84 23.72 8.70
C VAL A 410 -32.68 22.25 8.37
N SER A 411 -32.63 21.91 7.07
CA SER A 411 -32.37 20.56 6.57
C SER A 411 -31.04 20.53 5.81
N ILE A 412 -30.13 19.67 6.26
CA ILE A 412 -28.84 19.43 5.61
C ILE A 412 -28.95 18.09 4.87
N PRO A 413 -28.86 18.05 3.53
CA PRO A 413 -28.87 16.80 2.80
C PRO A 413 -27.59 16.01 3.09
N LEU A 414 -27.73 14.69 3.25
CA LEU A 414 -26.61 13.77 3.39
C LEU A 414 -26.20 13.25 2.02
N ASP A 415 -24.91 13.03 1.84
CA ASP A 415 -24.39 12.34 0.67
C ASP A 415 -24.86 10.88 0.63
N GLY A 416 -25.03 10.35 -0.58
CA GLY A 416 -25.56 9.00 -0.79
C GLY A 416 -24.53 7.92 -0.48
N ILE A 417 -24.93 6.90 0.28
CA ILE A 417 -24.14 5.67 0.46
C ILE A 417 -24.63 4.64 -0.54
N GLU A 418 -23.83 4.36 -1.56
CA GLU A 418 -24.06 3.24 -2.47
C GLU A 418 -23.50 1.94 -1.89
N ILE A 419 -24.35 0.93 -1.78
CA ILE A 419 -24.01 -0.39 -1.27
C ILE A 419 -24.09 -1.37 -2.45
N ASP A 420 -22.90 -1.81 -2.86
CA ASP A 420 -22.73 -2.88 -3.84
C ASP A 420 -22.29 -4.16 -3.14
N PHE A 421 -23.01 -5.24 -3.41
CA PHE A 421 -22.79 -6.57 -2.86
C PHE A 421 -21.95 -7.48 -3.79
N MET A 422 -21.55 -7.03 -4.99
CA MET A 422 -20.73 -7.81 -5.92
C MET A 422 -19.37 -8.20 -5.36
N ASP A 423 -18.75 -7.34 -4.55
CA ASP A 423 -17.47 -7.62 -3.88
C ASP A 423 -17.57 -8.69 -2.76
N SER A 424 -18.79 -9.18 -2.48
CA SER A 424 -19.12 -10.14 -1.41
C SER A 424 -19.40 -11.57 -1.90
N LEU A 425 -19.10 -11.87 -3.17
CA LEU A 425 -19.23 -13.23 -3.69
C LEU A 425 -18.24 -14.18 -3.01
N GLN A 426 -18.74 -15.36 -2.63
CA GLN A 426 -18.00 -16.45 -2.00
C GLN A 426 -17.98 -17.66 -2.94
N PRO A 427 -16.84 -18.37 -3.03
CA PRO A 427 -16.76 -19.59 -3.81
C PRO A 427 -17.70 -20.63 -3.18
N GLY A 428 -18.54 -21.24 -4.01
CA GLY A 428 -19.42 -22.32 -3.61
C GLY A 428 -19.09 -23.60 -4.39
N ASP A 429 -19.41 -24.74 -3.80
CA ASP A 429 -19.32 -26.05 -4.45
C ASP A 429 -20.73 -26.64 -4.66
N CYS A 430 -20.92 -27.29 -5.80
CA CYS A 430 -22.12 -28.05 -6.09
C CYS A 430 -21.79 -29.25 -6.99
N THR A 431 -22.57 -30.32 -6.86
CA THR A 431 -22.42 -31.49 -7.74
C THR A 431 -22.95 -31.20 -9.15
N ASP A 432 -22.46 -31.95 -10.15
CA ASP A 432 -22.94 -31.84 -11.54
C ASP A 432 -24.47 -32.02 -11.69
N ALA A 433 -25.07 -32.86 -10.85
CA ALA A 433 -26.50 -33.10 -10.84
C ALA A 433 -27.28 -31.89 -10.31
N GLU A 434 -26.80 -31.30 -9.21
CA GLU A 434 -27.37 -30.08 -8.62
C GLU A 434 -27.21 -28.89 -9.55
N PHE A 435 -26.03 -28.72 -10.17
CA PHE A 435 -25.79 -27.66 -11.15
C PHE A 435 -26.81 -27.73 -12.30
N LYS A 436 -27.03 -28.91 -12.89
CA LYS A 436 -27.99 -29.09 -13.99
C LYS A 436 -29.42 -28.79 -13.57
N LYS A 437 -29.79 -29.17 -12.34
CA LYS A 437 -31.10 -28.88 -11.77
C LYS A 437 -31.28 -27.37 -11.59
N MET A 438 -30.37 -26.72 -10.87
CA MET A 438 -30.42 -25.26 -10.64
C MET A 438 -30.37 -24.48 -11.95
N TRP A 439 -29.53 -24.93 -12.91
CA TRP A 439 -29.44 -24.32 -14.23
C TRP A 439 -30.77 -24.37 -14.98
N ALA A 440 -31.55 -25.46 -14.85
CA ALA A 440 -32.87 -25.58 -15.46
C ALA A 440 -33.95 -24.78 -14.72
N GLU A 441 -33.83 -24.63 -13.39
CA GLU A 441 -34.78 -23.92 -12.54
C GLU A 441 -34.63 -22.39 -12.60
N TYR A 442 -33.42 -21.87 -12.85
CA TYR A 442 -33.18 -20.42 -12.86
C TYR A 442 -33.63 -19.76 -14.16
N GLU A 443 -34.49 -18.74 -14.00
CA GLU A 443 -35.17 -18.07 -15.10
C GLU A 443 -34.38 -16.87 -15.65
N TRP A 444 -33.61 -16.19 -14.80
CA TRP A 444 -32.82 -15.03 -15.21
C TRP A 444 -31.52 -15.48 -15.87
N GLU A 445 -31.32 -15.08 -17.13
CA GLU A 445 -30.13 -15.40 -17.91
C GLU A 445 -29.55 -14.15 -18.57
N ASN A 446 -28.29 -13.84 -18.25
CA ASN A 446 -27.51 -12.83 -18.93
C ASN A 446 -26.46 -13.45 -19.85
N ARG A 447 -26.27 -12.86 -21.03
CA ARG A 447 -25.34 -13.31 -22.06
C ARG A 447 -24.30 -12.25 -22.34
N ILE A 448 -23.05 -12.54 -21.97
CA ILE A 448 -21.93 -11.61 -22.10
C ILE A 448 -21.02 -12.15 -23.20
N SER A 449 -20.81 -11.35 -24.25
CA SER A 449 -19.87 -11.70 -25.32
C SER A 449 -18.45 -11.38 -24.88
N VAL A 450 -17.56 -12.37 -25.00
CA VAL A 450 -16.14 -12.24 -24.67
C VAL A 450 -15.36 -11.94 -25.94
N ASN A 451 -14.67 -10.80 -25.97
CA ASN A 451 -13.70 -10.45 -27.00
C ASN A 451 -12.45 -9.91 -26.28
N THR A 452 -11.36 -10.67 -26.26
CA THR A 452 -10.16 -10.28 -25.49
C THR A 452 -8.90 -10.31 -26.34
N THR A 453 -7.90 -9.53 -25.91
CA THR A 453 -6.56 -9.49 -26.51
C THR A 453 -5.64 -10.58 -25.96
N LEU A 454 -6.11 -11.38 -24.99
CA LEU A 454 -5.35 -12.47 -24.42
C LEU A 454 -5.23 -13.61 -25.43
N THR A 455 -4.05 -14.24 -25.43
CA THR A 455 -3.70 -15.31 -26.37
C THR A 455 -3.81 -16.70 -25.76
N ASP A 456 -3.83 -16.80 -24.43
CA ASP A 456 -3.91 -18.05 -23.68
C ASP A 456 -5.25 -18.21 -22.98
N ILE A 457 -5.88 -19.36 -23.20
CA ILE A 457 -7.20 -19.73 -22.71
C ILE A 457 -7.14 -19.99 -21.19
N GLU A 458 -6.07 -20.64 -20.71
CA GLU A 458 -5.91 -20.99 -19.30
C GLU A 458 -5.73 -19.71 -18.45
N GLU A 459 -4.88 -18.79 -18.90
CA GLU A 459 -4.68 -17.49 -18.25
C GLU A 459 -5.98 -16.68 -18.16
N TYR A 460 -6.82 -16.70 -19.21
CA TYR A 460 -8.11 -16.03 -19.17
C TYR A 460 -9.04 -16.62 -18.10
N ILE A 461 -9.12 -17.95 -18.01
CA ILE A 461 -9.95 -18.65 -17.03
C ILE A 461 -9.47 -18.41 -15.61
N GLU A 462 -8.16 -18.48 -15.36
CA GLU A 462 -7.60 -18.20 -14.03
C GLU A 462 -7.84 -16.73 -13.63
N SER A 463 -7.71 -15.81 -14.59
CA SER A 463 -8.01 -14.39 -14.34
C SER A 463 -9.49 -14.16 -14.01
N LEU A 464 -10.40 -14.90 -14.67
CA LEU A 464 -11.83 -14.84 -14.44
C LEU A 464 -12.19 -15.44 -13.08
N GLN A 465 -11.60 -16.58 -12.74
CA GLN A 465 -11.76 -17.23 -11.43
C GLN A 465 -11.32 -16.30 -10.29
N LYS A 466 -10.14 -15.66 -10.44
CA LYS A 466 -9.60 -14.74 -9.43
C LYS A 466 -10.44 -13.46 -9.27
N LYS A 467 -10.99 -12.92 -10.36
CA LYS A 467 -11.81 -11.70 -10.31
C LYS A 467 -13.21 -11.95 -9.77
N LEU A 468 -13.80 -13.10 -10.13
CA LEU A 468 -15.17 -13.44 -9.74
C LEU A 468 -15.24 -14.09 -8.35
N ASN A 469 -14.11 -14.55 -7.81
CA ASN A 469 -14.05 -15.34 -6.58
C ASN A 469 -15.00 -16.56 -6.60
N ALA A 470 -15.14 -17.18 -7.79
CA ALA A 470 -16.02 -18.31 -8.02
C ALA A 470 -15.23 -19.62 -8.04
N ASN A 471 -15.86 -20.74 -7.67
CA ASN A 471 -15.24 -22.04 -7.85
C ASN A 471 -15.51 -22.62 -9.24
N ARG A 472 -14.52 -23.30 -9.80
CA ARG A 472 -14.63 -23.97 -11.09
C ARG A 472 -15.01 -25.43 -10.86
N LEU A 473 -16.12 -25.86 -11.45
CA LEU A 473 -16.64 -27.22 -11.27
C LEU A 473 -16.05 -28.20 -12.30
N THR A 474 -15.76 -27.74 -13.51
CA THR A 474 -15.22 -28.60 -14.58
C THR A 474 -13.69 -28.69 -14.51
N PRO A 475 -13.10 -29.90 -14.62
CA PRO A 475 -11.65 -30.03 -14.81
C PRO A 475 -11.22 -29.47 -16.18
N LEU A 476 -10.02 -28.89 -16.24
CA LEU A 476 -9.38 -28.40 -17.47
C LEU A 476 -9.03 -29.59 -18.38
N THR A 477 -10.01 -30.07 -19.12
CA THR A 477 -9.86 -31.17 -20.06
C THR A 477 -10.01 -30.61 -21.46
N GLY A 478 -8.91 -30.48 -22.20
CA GLY A 478 -8.94 -29.92 -23.56
C GLY A 478 -7.73 -29.07 -23.98
N LYS A 479 -6.51 -29.35 -23.50
CA LYS A 479 -5.29 -28.59 -23.85
C LYS A 479 -5.00 -28.53 -25.36
N GLU A 480 -5.50 -29.49 -26.13
CA GLU A 480 -5.25 -29.61 -27.57
C GLU A 480 -6.36 -29.02 -28.45
N SER A 481 -7.54 -28.75 -27.89
CA SER A 481 -8.65 -28.13 -28.60
C SER A 481 -8.63 -26.62 -28.38
N GLY A 482 -8.58 -25.83 -29.45
CA GLY A 482 -8.71 -24.36 -29.38
C GLY A 482 -10.09 -23.88 -28.92
N PHE A 483 -10.85 -24.69 -28.19
CA PHE A 483 -12.16 -24.43 -27.63
C PHE A 483 -12.22 -25.02 -26.22
N LEU A 484 -12.83 -24.28 -25.29
CA LEU A 484 -12.99 -24.69 -23.91
C LEU A 484 -14.36 -24.26 -23.38
N VAL A 485 -15.02 -25.20 -22.72
CA VAL A 485 -16.25 -24.96 -21.96
C VAL A 485 -15.98 -25.27 -20.52
N THR A 486 -16.29 -24.33 -19.64
CA THR A 486 -16.16 -24.52 -18.20
C THR A 486 -17.38 -23.96 -17.50
N THR A 487 -17.79 -24.63 -16.42
CA THR A 487 -18.82 -24.13 -15.52
C THR A 487 -18.19 -23.59 -14.24
N PHE A 488 -18.73 -22.47 -13.77
CA PHE A 488 -18.40 -21.90 -12.47
C PHE A 488 -19.65 -21.79 -11.63
N TYR A 489 -19.44 -21.85 -10.33
CA TYR A 489 -20.47 -21.64 -9.34
C TYR A 489 -19.95 -20.72 -8.25
N THR A 490 -20.81 -19.78 -7.86
CA THR A 490 -20.52 -18.86 -6.78
C THR A 490 -21.80 -18.61 -6.01
N LYS A 491 -21.63 -18.29 -4.72
CA LYS A 491 -22.72 -17.87 -3.86
C LYS A 491 -22.48 -16.45 -3.41
N SER A 492 -23.54 -15.69 -3.22
CA SER A 492 -23.45 -14.43 -2.48
C SER A 492 -23.41 -14.69 -0.98
N LYS A 493 -22.98 -13.69 -0.20
CA LYS A 493 -23.06 -13.68 1.27
C LYS A 493 -24.48 -13.91 1.82
N PHE A 494 -25.49 -13.75 0.96
CA PHE A 494 -26.90 -14.00 1.25
C PHE A 494 -27.38 -15.40 0.86
N ASN A 495 -26.47 -16.33 0.53
CA ASN A 495 -26.80 -17.67 0.00
C ASN A 495 -27.66 -17.62 -1.27
N GLU A 496 -27.48 -16.58 -2.08
CA GLU A 496 -28.03 -16.54 -3.43
C GLU A 496 -27.05 -17.17 -4.40
N ASP A 497 -27.54 -18.10 -5.20
CA ASP A 497 -26.77 -18.88 -6.14
C ASP A 497 -26.60 -18.16 -7.48
N ALA A 498 -25.36 -18.13 -7.99
CA ALA A 498 -25.06 -17.69 -9.34
C ALA A 498 -24.26 -18.76 -10.08
N LEU A 499 -24.80 -19.20 -11.21
CA LEU A 499 -24.25 -20.22 -12.08
C LEU A 499 -23.68 -19.55 -13.32
N LEU A 500 -22.47 -19.93 -13.72
CA LEU A 500 -21.87 -19.42 -14.93
C LEU A 500 -21.47 -20.57 -15.84
N ASN A 501 -21.74 -20.41 -17.12
CA ASN A 501 -21.27 -21.27 -18.18
C ASN A 501 -20.44 -20.43 -19.15
N VAL A 502 -19.16 -20.71 -19.23
CA VAL A 502 -18.20 -19.99 -20.05
C VAL A 502 -17.81 -20.88 -21.22
N SER A 503 -18.12 -20.43 -22.43
CA SER A 503 -17.77 -21.09 -23.69
C SER A 503 -16.84 -20.18 -24.49
N ILE A 504 -15.58 -20.55 -24.63
CA ILE A 504 -14.55 -19.72 -25.27
C ILE A 504 -13.77 -20.50 -26.34
N GLU A 505 -13.43 -19.83 -27.43
CA GLU A 505 -12.64 -20.34 -28.54
C GLU A 505 -11.47 -19.42 -28.87
N LYS A 506 -10.36 -20.01 -29.29
CA LYS A 506 -9.21 -19.31 -29.84
C LYS A 506 -9.36 -19.20 -31.35
N THR A 507 -9.50 -17.98 -31.82
CA THR A 507 -9.59 -17.67 -33.25
C THR A 507 -8.26 -17.93 -33.97
N LYS A 508 -8.30 -18.04 -35.30
CA LYS A 508 -7.11 -18.22 -36.15
C LYS A 508 -6.10 -17.07 -36.02
N GLU A 509 -6.54 -15.90 -35.59
CA GLU A 509 -5.69 -14.72 -35.30
C GLU A 509 -5.04 -14.76 -33.90
N GLY A 510 -5.32 -15.81 -33.11
CA GLY A 510 -4.78 -15.98 -31.76
C GLY A 510 -5.55 -15.24 -30.66
N LYS A 511 -6.67 -14.56 -30.97
CA LYS A 511 -7.53 -13.89 -29.98
C LYS A 511 -8.59 -14.83 -29.42
N ILE A 512 -9.00 -14.61 -28.18
CA ILE A 512 -10.05 -15.39 -27.52
C ILE A 512 -11.39 -14.70 -27.71
N ASN A 513 -12.32 -15.43 -28.32
CA ASN A 513 -13.73 -15.05 -28.46
C ASN A 513 -14.61 -16.05 -27.73
N GLY A 514 -15.78 -15.64 -27.28
CA GLY A 514 -16.70 -16.56 -26.65
C GLY A 514 -17.96 -15.93 -26.08
N LEU A 515 -18.68 -16.74 -25.31
CA LEU A 515 -19.92 -16.39 -24.66
C LEU A 515 -19.89 -16.87 -23.21
N ILE A 516 -20.15 -15.96 -22.28
CA ILE A 516 -20.44 -16.26 -20.89
C ILE A 516 -21.94 -16.16 -20.70
N ARG A 517 -22.55 -17.22 -20.18
CA ARG A 517 -23.95 -17.26 -19.77
C ARG A 517 -23.99 -17.29 -18.26
N ILE A 518 -24.65 -16.32 -17.66
CA ILE A 518 -24.85 -16.23 -16.21
C ILE A 518 -26.32 -16.53 -15.95
N ARG A 519 -26.59 -17.40 -14.98
CA ARG A 519 -27.95 -17.68 -14.51
C ARG A 519 -28.02 -17.54 -12.99
N ALA A 520 -29.04 -16.86 -12.52
CA ALA A 520 -29.33 -16.74 -11.10
C ALA A 520 -30.84 -16.76 -10.85
N LYS A 521 -31.22 -16.89 -9.58
CA LYS A 521 -32.62 -16.85 -9.17
C LYS A 521 -33.23 -15.45 -9.25
N THR A 522 -32.41 -14.41 -9.08
CA THR A 522 -32.81 -13.00 -9.05
C THR A 522 -32.08 -12.22 -10.14
N GLU A 523 -32.74 -11.20 -10.70
CA GLU A 523 -32.14 -10.34 -11.73
C GLU A 523 -30.92 -9.58 -11.21
N GLY A 524 -30.95 -9.08 -9.97
CA GLY A 524 -29.82 -8.34 -9.38
C GLY A 524 -28.55 -9.17 -9.19
N MET A 525 -28.66 -10.50 -9.13
CA MET A 525 -27.53 -11.42 -9.02
C MET A 525 -26.99 -11.86 -10.39
N ALA A 526 -27.84 -11.91 -11.43
CA ALA A 526 -27.49 -12.34 -12.78
C ALA A 526 -26.86 -11.22 -13.61
#